data_AF-A0A9E4FEB1-F1
#
_entry.id   AF-A0A9E4FEB1-F1
#
_cell.length_a   1.000
_cell.length_b   1.000
_cell.length_c   1.000
_cell.angle_alpha   90.00
_cell.angle_beta   90.00
_cell.angle_gamma   90.00
#
_symmetry.space_group_name_H-M   'P 1'
#
loop_
_entity.id
_entity.type
_entity.pdbx_description
1 polymer ?
#
loop_
_entity_poly.entity_id
_entity_poly.type
_entity_poly.pdbx_seq_one_letter_code
_entity_poly.pdbx_strand_id
1 'polypeptide(L)'
;MDMRKIKKLIELVQETGIAELEVRDGDEQIRVAQFAPGTSAGPSESASALAPTSPPENGPVLEKGAPGTVMPAPMAGTFYRSPAPGETPFVDVGDTVAVGDVLCIIESMKMMNRVESDFAGRIAEVLVENGKPIESGAGLFRIL
;
A
#
# COMPACT_ATOMS: atom_id res chain seq x y z
N MET A 1 3.63 38.22 -1.83
CA MET A 1 3.88 37.09 -2.75
C MET A 1 3.74 37.57 -4.18
N ASP A 2 4.71 37.27 -5.04
CA ASP A 2 4.78 37.76 -6.43
C ASP A 2 3.83 37.00 -7.37
N MET A 3 2.96 37.74 -8.06
CA MET A 3 1.99 37.26 -9.05
C MET A 3 2.63 36.52 -10.24
N ARG A 4 3.96 36.66 -10.43
CA ARG A 4 4.75 35.92 -11.43
C ARG A 4 4.98 34.45 -11.06
N LYS A 5 5.07 34.11 -9.78
CA LYS A 5 5.28 32.72 -9.33
C LYS A 5 4.00 31.89 -9.50
N ILE A 6 2.85 32.51 -9.28
CA ILE A 6 1.52 31.87 -9.40
C ILE A 6 1.23 31.46 -10.85
N LYS A 7 1.52 32.31 -11.85
CA LYS A 7 1.34 31.97 -13.26
C LYS A 7 2.19 30.77 -13.72
N LYS A 8 3.42 30.67 -13.23
CA LYS A 8 4.33 29.57 -13.56
C LYS A 8 3.87 28.22 -12.99
N LEU A 9 3.24 28.21 -11.81
CA LEU A 9 2.64 27.00 -11.26
C LEU A 9 1.45 26.53 -12.08
N ILE A 10 0.60 27.45 -12.55
CA ILE A 10 -0.59 27.12 -13.34
C ILE A 10 -0.23 26.57 -14.73
N GLU A 11 0.82 27.08 -15.37
CA GLU A 11 1.30 26.53 -16.64
C GLU A 11 1.87 25.10 -16.48
N LEU A 12 2.64 24.86 -15.41
CA LEU A 12 3.26 23.54 -15.18
C LEU A 12 2.24 22.43 -14.90
N VAL A 13 1.09 22.78 -14.33
CA VAL A 13 -0.01 21.87 -14.04
C VAL A 13 -0.80 21.50 -15.31
N GLN A 14 -0.92 22.42 -16.27
CA GLN A 14 -1.63 22.14 -17.53
C GLN A 14 -0.79 21.30 -18.51
N GLU A 15 0.54 21.45 -18.52
CA GLU A 15 1.42 20.68 -19.40
C GLU A 15 1.57 19.21 -18.98
N THR A 16 1.29 18.88 -17.72
CA THR A 16 1.56 17.57 -17.13
C THR A 16 0.37 16.59 -17.17
N GLY A 17 -0.82 17.03 -17.59
CA GLY A 17 -1.98 16.14 -17.73
C GLY A 17 -2.38 15.47 -16.41
N ILE A 18 -2.21 16.17 -15.28
CA ILE A 18 -2.46 15.64 -13.95
C ILE A 18 -3.96 15.66 -13.66
N ALA A 19 -4.54 14.49 -13.37
CA ALA A 19 -5.98 14.33 -13.08
C ALA A 19 -6.39 14.82 -11.68
N GLU A 20 -5.43 14.93 -10.75
CA GLU A 20 -5.65 15.42 -9.39
C GLU A 20 -4.40 16.11 -8.87
N LEU A 21 -4.55 17.36 -8.41
CA LEU A 21 -3.47 18.13 -7.79
C LEU A 21 -3.90 18.58 -6.39
N GLU A 22 -3.15 18.16 -5.38
CA GLU A 22 -3.29 18.63 -4.00
C GLU A 22 -2.15 19.60 -3.68
N VAL A 23 -2.50 20.81 -3.24
CA VAL A 23 -1.53 21.81 -2.75
C VAL A 23 -1.92 22.22 -1.34
N ARG A 24 -0.95 22.19 -0.42
CA ARG A 24 -1.09 22.63 0.98
C ARG A 24 -0.24 23.88 1.22
N ASP A 25 -0.86 24.93 1.75
CA ASP A 25 -0.18 26.13 2.25
C ASP A 25 -0.78 26.48 3.62
N GLY A 26 -0.03 26.23 4.70
CA GLY A 26 -0.48 26.47 6.07
C GLY A 26 -1.70 25.63 6.46
N ASP A 27 -2.79 26.29 6.89
CA ASP A 27 -4.03 25.68 7.41
C ASP A 27 -5.14 25.52 6.36
N GLU A 28 -4.90 25.82 5.07
CA GLU A 28 -5.90 25.69 4.00
C GLU A 28 -5.52 24.59 2.99
N GLN A 29 -6.40 23.60 2.83
CA GLN A 29 -6.26 22.50 1.86
C GLN A 29 -7.32 22.64 0.78
N ILE A 30 -6.90 22.72 -0.48
CA ILE A 30 -7.79 22.80 -1.64
C ILE A 30 -7.52 21.58 -2.55
N ARG A 31 -8.55 20.77 -2.75
CA ARG A 31 -8.52 19.56 -3.59
C ARG A 31 -9.47 19.76 -4.76
N VAL A 32 -8.97 19.62 -5.99
CA VAL A 32 -9.76 19.79 -7.22
C VAL A 32 -9.73 18.48 -8.01
N ALA A 33 -10.91 17.88 -8.18
CA ALA A 33 -11.12 16.67 -8.97
C ALA A 33 -12.20 16.94 -10.03
N GLN A 34 -11.95 16.57 -11.29
CA GLN A 34 -12.95 16.64 -12.35
C GLN A 34 -13.64 15.28 -12.50
N PHE A 35 -14.94 15.23 -12.20
CA PHE A 35 -15.77 14.04 -12.41
C PHE A 35 -16.52 14.15 -13.75
N ALA A 36 -16.31 13.16 -14.63
CA ALA A 36 -17.15 12.94 -15.79
C ALA A 36 -18.15 11.79 -15.49
N PRO A 37 -19.47 11.96 -15.69
CA PRO A 37 -20.45 10.92 -15.42
C PRO A 37 -20.84 10.11 -16.67
N GLY A 38 -21.12 8.81 -16.49
CA GLY A 38 -21.83 7.92 -17.43
C GLY A 38 -21.16 6.54 -17.56
N THR A 39 -21.82 5.39 -17.57
CA THR A 39 -23.24 5.01 -17.64
C THR A 39 -23.42 3.57 -17.13
N SER A 40 -24.63 3.21 -16.69
CA SER A 40 -25.05 1.87 -16.24
C SER A 40 -25.38 0.93 -17.41
N ALA A 41 -25.11 -0.38 -17.24
CA ALA A 41 -25.78 -1.55 -17.85
C ALA A 41 -25.09 -2.80 -17.25
N GLY A 42 -25.67 -3.71 -16.48
CA GLY A 42 -26.90 -4.51 -16.63
C GLY A 42 -26.50 -5.97 -16.27
N PRO A 43 -27.32 -6.79 -15.59
CA PRO A 43 -26.93 -8.14 -15.18
C PRO A 43 -27.20 -9.15 -16.30
N SER A 44 -26.28 -10.09 -16.55
CA SER A 44 -26.54 -11.27 -17.38
C SER A 44 -26.09 -12.53 -16.67
N GLU A 45 -27.06 -13.36 -16.33
CA GLU A 45 -26.89 -14.78 -16.01
C GLU A 45 -26.45 -15.55 -17.27
N SER A 46 -25.58 -16.55 -17.10
CA SER A 46 -25.65 -17.82 -17.84
C SER A 46 -24.72 -18.86 -17.24
N ALA A 47 -25.21 -20.10 -17.28
CA ALA A 47 -24.78 -21.27 -16.53
C ALA A 47 -23.74 -22.14 -17.25
N SER A 48 -23.14 -23.04 -16.43
CA SER A 48 -22.87 -24.46 -16.70
C SER A 48 -21.40 -24.92 -16.73
N ALA A 49 -21.07 -25.68 -15.68
CA ALA A 49 -20.34 -26.95 -15.60
C ALA A 49 -19.07 -27.20 -16.46
N LEU A 50 -17.96 -27.53 -15.78
CA LEU A 50 -17.32 -28.87 -15.79
C LEU A 50 -16.10 -28.88 -14.83
N ALA A 51 -15.77 -30.08 -14.37
CA ALA A 51 -15.04 -30.44 -13.15
C ALA A 51 -13.48 -30.42 -13.32
N PRO A 52 -12.68 -30.83 -12.30
CA PRO A 52 -11.46 -30.14 -11.89
C PRO A 52 -10.17 -30.78 -12.44
N THR A 53 -9.13 -29.96 -12.65
CA THR A 53 -7.73 -30.40 -12.52
C THR A 53 -6.86 -29.20 -12.15
N SER A 54 -6.36 -29.20 -10.92
CA SER A 54 -5.28 -28.34 -10.43
C SER A 54 -3.91 -28.82 -10.93
N PRO A 55 -2.99 -27.91 -11.23
CA PRO A 55 -1.63 -27.94 -10.71
C PRO A 55 -1.44 -26.82 -9.66
N PRO A 56 -0.61 -27.02 -8.63
CA PRO A 56 -0.37 -26.00 -7.62
C PRO A 56 0.60 -24.97 -8.19
N GLU A 57 0.09 -23.79 -8.57
CA GLU A 57 0.95 -22.63 -8.78
C GLU A 57 1.03 -21.88 -7.45
N ASN A 58 2.20 -21.99 -6.82
CA ASN A 58 2.57 -21.35 -5.57
C ASN A 58 2.86 -19.86 -5.84
N GLY A 59 1.82 -19.10 -6.17
CA GLY A 59 1.82 -17.64 -6.13
C GLY A 59 1.15 -17.16 -4.85
N PRO A 60 1.61 -16.05 -4.22
CA PRO A 60 0.99 -15.57 -2.99
C PRO A 60 -0.48 -15.27 -3.27
N VAL A 61 -1.33 -15.96 -2.52
CA VAL A 61 -2.78 -15.82 -2.54
C VAL A 61 -3.08 -14.36 -2.21
N LEU A 62 -3.42 -13.57 -3.24
CA LEU A 62 -4.19 -12.36 -3.03
C LEU A 62 -5.55 -12.84 -2.53
N GLU A 63 -5.68 -12.96 -1.21
CA GLU A 63 -6.95 -13.26 -0.58
C GLU A 63 -7.89 -12.08 -0.83
N LYS A 64 -8.62 -12.18 -1.94
CA LYS A 64 -9.70 -11.27 -2.32
C LYS A 64 -10.84 -11.45 -1.33
N GLY A 65 -10.80 -10.77 -0.19
CA GLY A 65 -11.90 -10.84 0.77
C GLY A 65 -11.77 -10.07 2.09
N ALA A 66 -10.57 -9.80 2.59
CA ALA A 66 -10.42 -9.06 3.85
C ALA A 66 -10.42 -7.54 3.59
N PRO A 67 -11.15 -6.73 4.40
CA PRO A 67 -11.03 -5.29 4.34
C PRO A 67 -9.60 -4.85 4.71
N GLY A 68 -9.17 -3.72 4.15
CA GLY A 68 -7.87 -3.10 4.44
C GLY A 68 -6.94 -2.99 3.23
N THR A 69 -6.00 -2.07 3.35
CA THR A 69 -4.94 -1.83 2.36
C THR A 69 -3.76 -2.73 2.68
N VAL A 70 -3.26 -3.46 1.69
CA VAL A 70 -2.05 -4.27 1.82
C VAL A 70 -0.84 -3.37 1.61
N MET A 71 0.07 -3.34 2.58
CA MET A 71 1.36 -2.66 2.45
C MET A 71 2.36 -3.60 1.76
N PRO A 72 2.87 -3.25 0.57
CA PRO A 72 3.84 -4.08 -0.15
C PRO A 72 5.26 -3.91 0.39
N ALA A 73 6.10 -4.90 0.14
CA ALA A 73 7.52 -4.84 0.44
C ALA A 73 8.25 -3.90 -0.53
N PRO A 74 9.00 -2.90 -0.04
CA PRO A 74 9.74 -1.98 -0.91
C PRO A 74 10.95 -2.65 -1.60
N MET A 75 11.42 -3.78 -1.05
CA MET A 75 12.60 -4.48 -1.53
C MET A 75 12.53 -5.97 -1.19
N ALA A 76 13.31 -6.78 -1.92
CA ALA A 76 13.51 -8.19 -1.60
C ALA A 76 14.51 -8.37 -0.45
N GLY A 77 14.30 -9.39 0.38
CA GLY A 77 15.14 -9.66 1.54
C GLY A 77 14.53 -10.68 2.49
N THR A 78 14.97 -10.68 3.75
CA THR A 78 14.39 -11.51 4.82
C THR A 78 13.58 -10.63 5.76
N PHE A 79 12.32 -11.00 6.01
CA PHE A 79 11.39 -10.25 6.85
C PHE A 79 11.62 -10.54 8.34
N TYR A 80 11.72 -9.48 9.16
CA TYR A 80 11.81 -9.58 10.61
C TYR A 80 10.83 -8.64 11.31
N ARG A 81 10.14 -9.16 12.33
CA ARG A 81 9.16 -8.40 13.12
C ARG A 81 9.78 -7.58 14.25
N SER A 82 11.00 -7.90 14.67
CA SER A 82 11.67 -7.31 15.84
C SER A 82 13.01 -6.67 15.44
N PRO A 83 13.51 -5.69 16.21
CA PRO A 83 14.83 -5.06 15.97
C PRO A 83 16.01 -6.02 16.11
N ALA A 84 15.86 -7.05 16.96
CA ALA A 84 16.85 -8.11 17.16
C ALA A 84 16.17 -9.43 17.56
N PRO A 85 16.87 -10.57 17.45
CA PRO A 85 16.35 -11.86 17.91
C PRO A 85 16.02 -11.83 19.41
N GLY A 86 14.77 -12.18 19.76
CA GLY A 86 14.31 -12.21 21.15
C GLY A 86 13.79 -10.89 21.70
N GLU A 87 13.82 -9.80 20.92
CA GLU A 87 13.18 -8.53 21.28
C GLU A 87 11.70 -8.49 20.84
N THR A 88 10.94 -7.59 21.45
CA THR A 88 9.54 -7.35 21.15
C THR A 88 9.36 -6.92 19.68
N PRO A 89 8.31 -7.39 18.99
CA PRO A 89 7.97 -6.87 17.68
C PRO A 89 7.79 -5.36 17.67
N PHE A 90 8.04 -4.72 16.53
CA PHE A 90 7.72 -3.30 16.36
C PHE A 90 6.21 -3.05 16.49
N VAL A 91 5.41 -3.96 15.93
CA VAL A 91 3.94 -3.90 15.93
C VAL A 91 3.32 -5.29 16.04
N ASP A 92 2.14 -5.36 16.67
CA ASP A 92 1.29 -6.53 16.75
C ASP A 92 -0.08 -6.32 16.09
N VAL A 93 -0.76 -7.43 15.82
CA VAL A 93 -2.12 -7.39 15.26
C VAL A 93 -3.04 -6.67 16.22
N GLY A 94 -3.69 -5.63 15.74
CA GLY A 94 -4.56 -4.76 16.50
C GLY A 94 -3.91 -3.47 16.97
N ASP A 95 -2.61 -3.24 16.75
CA ASP A 95 -1.99 -1.95 17.01
C ASP A 95 -2.41 -0.89 16.00
N THR A 96 -2.44 0.36 16.45
CA THR A 96 -2.67 1.52 15.58
C THR A 96 -1.33 2.12 15.19
N VAL A 97 -1.15 2.36 13.90
CA VAL A 97 0.08 2.88 13.31
C VAL A 97 -0.22 4.16 12.52
N ALA A 98 0.73 5.09 12.53
CA ALA A 98 0.72 6.30 11.72
C ALA A 98 1.66 6.16 10.52
N VAL A 99 1.50 7.05 9.54
CA VAL A 99 2.45 7.16 8.44
C VAL A 99 3.84 7.52 9.00
N GLY A 100 4.86 6.76 8.63
CA GLY A 100 6.22 6.89 9.14
C GLY A 100 6.58 5.98 10.32
N ASP A 101 5.61 5.27 10.92
CA ASP A 101 5.93 4.34 12.00
C ASP A 101 6.67 3.11 11.47
N VAL A 102 7.70 2.67 12.18
CA VAL A 102 8.47 1.48 11.80
C VAL A 102 7.67 0.22 12.10
N LEU A 103 7.41 -0.59 11.08
CA LEU A 103 6.60 -1.81 11.20
C LEU A 103 7.43 -3.10 11.24
N CYS A 104 8.54 -3.12 10.52
CA CYS A 104 9.40 -4.29 10.40
C CYS A 104 10.81 -3.94 9.92
N ILE A 105 11.68 -4.93 9.91
CA ILE A 105 12.99 -4.88 9.24
C ILE A 105 12.98 -5.84 8.06
N ILE A 106 13.58 -5.40 6.94
CA ILE A 106 13.95 -6.26 5.83
C ILE A 106 15.47 -6.34 5.79
N GLU A 107 16.01 -7.55 5.94
CA GLU A 107 17.43 -7.79 5.75
C GLU A 107 17.73 -8.02 4.27
N SER A 108 18.51 -7.14 3.66
CA SER A 108 18.98 -7.29 2.29
C SER A 108 20.48 -7.05 2.23
N MET A 109 21.24 -8.00 1.69
CA MET A 109 22.71 -7.92 1.59
C MET A 109 23.43 -7.58 2.92
N LYS A 110 23.01 -8.18 4.04
CA LYS A 110 23.49 -7.93 5.42
C LYS A 110 23.17 -6.54 5.99
N MET A 111 22.33 -5.74 5.31
CA MET A 111 21.81 -4.49 5.85
C MET A 111 20.39 -4.71 6.40
N MET A 112 20.15 -4.20 7.61
CA MET A 112 18.85 -4.22 8.28
C MET A 112 18.10 -2.94 7.97
N ASN A 113 17.21 -2.97 6.96
CA ASN A 113 16.47 -1.81 6.51
C ASN A 113 15.14 -1.74 7.25
N ARG A 114 14.90 -0.64 7.97
CA ARG A 114 13.62 -0.37 8.63
C ARG A 114 12.60 -0.01 7.57
N VAL A 115 11.42 -0.61 7.66
CA VAL A 115 10.29 -0.30 6.78
C VAL A 115 9.28 0.50 7.59
N GLU A 116 8.97 1.69 7.09
CA GLU A 116 8.01 2.60 7.67
C GLU A 116 6.63 2.41 7.02
N SER A 117 5.57 2.70 7.75
CA SER A 117 4.21 2.60 7.22
C SER A 117 3.91 3.74 6.24
N ASP A 118 3.42 3.42 5.05
CA ASP A 118 2.86 4.39 4.10
C ASP A 118 1.42 4.79 4.44
N PHE A 119 0.77 4.03 5.33
CA PHE A 119 -0.64 4.20 5.68
C PHE A 119 -0.82 4.36 7.18
N ALA A 120 -1.72 5.26 7.58
CA ALA A 120 -2.21 5.28 8.95
C ALA A 120 -3.40 4.33 9.07
N GLY A 121 -3.49 3.61 10.17
CA GLY A 121 -4.60 2.67 10.40
C GLY A 121 -4.29 1.63 11.46
N ARG A 122 -5.07 0.55 11.47
CA ARG A 122 -4.89 -0.55 12.43
C ARG A 122 -4.32 -1.79 11.75
N ILE A 123 -3.31 -2.42 12.33
CA ILE A 123 -2.77 -3.69 11.81
C ILE A 123 -3.86 -4.77 11.95
N ALA A 124 -4.41 -5.20 10.82
CA ALA A 124 -5.38 -6.29 10.75
C ALA A 124 -4.69 -7.65 10.74
N GLU A 125 -3.57 -7.74 10.02
CA GLU A 125 -2.89 -9.01 9.78
C GLU A 125 -1.43 -8.81 9.38
N VAL A 126 -0.58 -9.76 9.75
CA VAL A 126 0.80 -9.88 9.25
C VAL A 126 0.83 -11.03 8.24
N LEU A 127 1.16 -10.71 6.99
CA LEU A 127 1.04 -11.63 5.85
C LEU A 127 2.28 -12.51 5.64
N VAL A 128 3.35 -12.24 6.41
CA VAL A 128 4.65 -12.91 6.29
C VAL A 128 5.12 -13.38 7.66
N GLU A 129 5.63 -14.61 7.72
CA GLU A 129 6.22 -15.14 8.95
C GLU A 129 7.62 -14.55 9.22
N ASN A 130 7.96 -14.35 10.49
CA ASN A 130 9.28 -13.86 10.89
C ASN A 130 10.41 -14.79 10.42
N GLY A 131 11.46 -14.22 9.82
CA GLY A 131 12.62 -14.94 9.30
C GLY A 131 12.42 -15.55 7.91
N LYS A 132 11.32 -15.23 7.20
CA LYS A 132 11.09 -15.73 5.83
C LYS A 132 11.63 -14.79 4.77
N PRO A 133 12.12 -15.34 3.64
CA PRO A 133 12.46 -14.54 2.48
C PRO A 133 11.20 -13.96 1.82
N ILE A 134 11.33 -12.76 1.30
CA ILE A 134 10.29 -12.02 0.58
C ILE A 134 10.86 -11.39 -0.69
N GLU A 135 10.00 -11.22 -1.68
CA GLU A 135 10.31 -10.50 -2.92
C GLU A 135 9.79 -9.06 -2.86
N SER A 136 10.29 -8.21 -3.76
CA SER A 136 9.76 -6.85 -3.90
C SER A 136 8.29 -6.90 -4.32
N GLY A 137 7.45 -6.08 -3.68
CA GLY A 137 6.01 -6.05 -3.92
C GLY A 137 5.21 -7.12 -3.15
N ALA A 138 5.86 -8.03 -2.42
CA ALA A 138 5.15 -9.00 -1.57
C ALA A 138 4.36 -8.27 -0.46
N GLY A 139 3.13 -8.68 -0.19
CA GLY A 139 2.34 -8.08 0.89
C GLY A 139 2.94 -8.39 2.26
N LEU A 140 3.20 -7.36 3.07
CA LEU A 140 3.78 -7.48 4.40
C LEU A 140 2.72 -7.44 5.50
N PHE A 141 1.87 -6.41 5.45
CA PHE A 141 0.85 -6.14 6.45
C PHE A 141 -0.47 -5.77 5.76
N ARG A 142 -1.58 -6.05 6.44
CA ARG A 142 -2.91 -5.56 6.09
C ARG A 142 -3.31 -4.50 7.10
N ILE A 143 -3.62 -3.29 6.63
CA ILE A 143 -3.93 -2.12 7.46
C ILE A 143 -5.36 -1.66 7.18
N LEU A 144 -6.17 -1.53 8.22
CA LEU A 144 -7.56 -1.05 8.17
C LEU A 144 -7.65 0.47 8.26
#